data_AF-A0A269Z0W4-F1
#
_entry.id   AF-A0A269Z0W4-F1
#
_cell.length_a   1.000
_cell.length_b   1.000
_cell.length_c   1.000
_cell.angle_alpha   90.00
_cell.angle_beta   90.00
_cell.angle_gamma   90.00
#
_symmetry.space_group_name_H-M   'P 1'
#
loop_
_entity.id
_entity.type
_entity.pdbx_description
1 polymer ?
#
loop_
_entity_poly.entity_id
_entity_poly.type
_entity_poly.pdbx_seq_one_letter_code
_entity_poly.pdbx_strand_id
1 'polypeptide(L)'
;MITPDEANASVTVTPQGDSDKMTVHYVAPNGDPKEVIATKVGNQWALKETPTGISIDNTSGAVTVNYQGVQNGSEVSVSET
;
A
#
# COMPACT_ATOMS: atom_id res chain seq x y z
N MET A 1 -15.62 -11.23 10.46
CA MET A 1 -15.77 -9.93 11.12
C MET A 1 -14.40 -9.29 11.13
N ILE A 2 -14.18 -8.26 10.32
CA ILE A 2 -12.94 -7.47 10.34
C ILE A 2 -13.27 -6.31 11.27
N THR A 3 -12.74 -6.34 12.49
CA THR A 3 -12.88 -5.25 13.46
C THR A 3 -11.88 -4.17 13.02
N PRO A 4 -12.32 -3.01 12.49
CA PRO A 4 -11.39 -1.94 12.19
C PRO A 4 -10.95 -1.35 13.53
N ASP A 5 -9.68 -1.49 13.88
CA ASP A 5 -9.08 -0.71 14.96
C ASP A 5 -9.02 0.74 14.47
N GLU A 6 -10.09 1.51 14.69
CA GLU A 6 -10.25 2.91 14.23
C GLU A 6 -9.15 3.86 14.76
N ALA A 7 -8.32 3.42 15.71
CA ALA A 7 -7.19 4.18 16.23
C ALA A 7 -5.86 3.92 15.49
N ASN A 8 -5.71 2.78 14.81
CA ASN A 8 -4.48 2.37 14.11
C ASN A 8 -4.79 1.60 12.82
N ALA A 9 -5.71 2.11 12.00
CA ALA A 9 -6.02 1.49 10.72
C ALA A 9 -4.81 1.55 9.78
N SER A 10 -3.97 0.52 9.82
CA SER A 10 -2.88 0.29 8.87
C SER A 10 -3.21 -0.94 8.04
N VAL A 11 -3.27 -0.76 6.72
CA VAL A 11 -3.41 -1.89 5.79
C VAL A 11 -2.00 -2.34 5.41
N THR A 12 -1.64 -3.57 5.75
CA THR A 12 -0.42 -4.19 5.25
C THR A 12 -0.77 -5.11 4.10
N VAL A 13 -0.16 -4.85 2.95
CA VAL A 13 -0.33 -5.59 1.72
C VAL A 13 0.98 -6.27 1.42
N THR A 14 0.98 -7.60 1.38
CA THR A 14 2.17 -8.37 1.01
C THR A 14 1.93 -9.03 -0.34
N PRO A 15 2.80 -8.83 -1.33
CA PRO A 15 2.65 -9.49 -2.62
C PRO A 15 2.64 -11.01 -2.42
N GLN A 16 1.70 -11.71 -3.06
CA GLN A 16 1.56 -13.15 -2.96
C GLN A 16 2.18 -13.80 -4.20
N GLY A 17 3.32 -14.48 -4.04
CA GLY A 17 3.98 -15.27 -5.10
C GLY A 17 5.19 -14.59 -5.75
N ASP A 18 5.41 -14.87 -7.04
CA ASP A 18 6.49 -14.34 -7.89
C ASP A 18 6.10 -13.02 -8.60
N SER A 19 5.26 -12.20 -7.98
CA SER A 19 4.94 -10.86 -8.51
C SER A 19 6.19 -9.99 -8.52
N ASP A 20 6.51 -9.38 -9.66
CA ASP A 20 7.58 -8.38 -9.77
C ASP A 20 7.05 -6.95 -9.73
N LYS A 21 5.72 -6.79 -9.79
CA LYS A 21 5.04 -5.50 -9.76
C LYS A 21 3.73 -5.59 -8.99
N MET A 22 3.48 -4.59 -8.15
CA MET A 22 2.24 -4.46 -7.40
C MET A 22 1.74 -3.02 -7.50
N THR A 23 0.45 -2.85 -7.79
CA THR A 23 -0.19 -1.53 -7.86
C THR A 23 -1.21 -1.44 -6.74
N VAL A 24 -1.02 -0.46 -5.86
CA VAL A 24 -1.90 -0.19 -4.71
C VAL A 24 -2.69 1.06 -5.02
N HIS A 25 -4.00 0.92 -5.16
CA HIS A 25 -4.94 2.02 -5.33
C HIS A 25 -5.48 2.42 -3.96
N TYR A 26 -5.43 3.72 -3.66
CA TYR A 26 -5.91 4.29 -2.40
C TYR A 26 -6.55 5.65 -2.65
N VAL A 27 -7.27 6.17 -1.67
CA VAL A 27 -7.82 7.53 -1.73
C VAL A 27 -7.08 8.36 -0.69
N ALA A 28 -6.45 9.44 -1.14
CA ALA A 28 -5.72 10.36 -0.27
C ALA A 28 -6.69 11.13 0.67
N PRO A 29 -6.21 11.72 1.78
CA PRO A 29 -7.06 12.36 2.79
C PRO A 29 -7.90 13.53 2.27
N ASN A 30 -7.50 14.09 1.13
CA ASN A 30 -8.23 15.14 0.41
C ASN A 30 -9.39 14.59 -0.45
N GLY A 31 -9.59 13.27 -0.49
CA GLY A 31 -10.58 12.60 -1.33
C GLY A 31 -10.09 12.28 -2.74
N ASP A 32 -8.83 12.56 -3.09
CA ASP A 32 -8.29 12.25 -4.41
C ASP A 32 -7.87 10.78 -4.52
N PRO A 33 -8.35 10.03 -5.52
CA PRO A 33 -7.83 8.71 -5.81
C PRO A 33 -6.37 8.81 -6.27
N LYS A 34 -5.53 7.98 -5.67
CA LYS A 34 -4.10 7.86 -5.93
C LYS A 34 -3.75 6.41 -6.12
N GLU A 35 -2.64 6.18 -6.81
CA GLU A 35 -2.07 4.86 -6.96
C GLU A 35 -0.59 4.90 -6.60
N VAL A 36 -0.10 3.77 -6.15
CA VAL A 36 1.29 3.54 -5.82
C VAL A 36 1.73 2.28 -6.55
N ILE A 37 2.86 2.36 -7.23
CA ILE A 37 3.42 1.22 -7.94
C ILE A 37 4.67 0.78 -7.20
N ALA A 38 4.65 -0.45 -6.69
CA ALA A 38 5.80 -1.15 -6.16
C ALA A 38 6.39 -2.06 -7.24
N THR A 39 7.70 -2.00 -7.42
CA THR A 39 8.42 -2.81 -8.40
C THR A 39 9.59 -3.50 -7.73
N LYS A 40 9.77 -4.78 -8.02
CA LYS A 40 10.90 -5.56 -7.52
C LYS A 40 12.09 -5.36 -8.47
N VAL A 41 13.15 -4.76 -7.95
CA VAL A 41 14.40 -4.52 -8.68
C VAL A 41 15.44 -5.49 -8.11
N GLY A 42 15.66 -6.59 -8.83
CA GLY A 42 16.50 -7.69 -8.36
C GLY A 42 15.84 -8.44 -7.19
N ASN A 43 16.40 -8.30 -5.99
CA ASN A 43 15.86 -8.88 -4.76
C ASN A 43 15.24 -7.84 -3.82
N GLN A 44 15.16 -6.58 -4.25
CA GLN A 44 14.63 -5.50 -3.41
C GLN A 44 13.40 -4.86 -4.03
N TRP A 45 12.38 -4.66 -3.20
CA TRP A 45 11.20 -3.91 -3.58
C TRP A 45 11.43 -2.41 -3.45
N ALA A 46 11.00 -1.68 -4.46
CA ALA A 46 11.08 -0.22 -4.53
C ALA A 46 9.71 0.35 -4.90
N LEU A 47 9.28 1.33 -4.13
CA LEU A 47 8.12 2.17 -4.47
C LEU A 47 8.54 3.19 -5.52
N LYS A 48 7.79 3.24 -6.62
CA LYS A 48 7.96 4.24 -7.67
C LYS A 48 7.61 5.64 -7.17
N GLU A 49 6.63 5.72 -6.28
CA GLU A 49 6.26 6.92 -5.53
C GLU A 49 6.10 6.58 -4.05
N THR A 50 6.64 7.42 -3.16
CA THR A 50 6.51 7.28 -1.71
C THR A 50 5.61 8.39 -1.17
N PRO A 51 4.28 8.24 -1.26
CA PRO A 51 3.35 9.18 -0.68
C PRO A 51 3.42 9.11 0.84
N THR A 52 3.11 10.23 1.49
CA THR A 52 3.09 10.33 2.95
C THR A 52 2.16 9.28 3.53
N GLY A 53 2.62 8.52 4.54
CA GLY A 53 1.83 7.47 5.18
C GLY A 53 1.88 6.11 4.48
N ILE A 54 2.51 5.97 3.32
CA ILE A 54 2.72 4.66 2.68
C ILE A 54 4.21 4.33 2.74
N SER A 55 4.53 3.07 3.04
CA SER A 55 5.90 2.56 3.08
C SER A 55 5.94 1.15 2.52
N ILE A 56 7.10 0.73 2.00
CA ILE A 56 7.31 -0.64 1.53
C ILE A 56 8.50 -1.26 2.25
N ASP A 57 8.36 -2.51 2.65
CA ASP A 57 9.47 -3.33 3.07
C ASP A 57 10.23 -3.81 1.83
N ASN A 58 11.48 -3.39 1.69
CA ASN A 58 12.29 -3.71 0.52
C ASN A 58 12.63 -5.21 0.41
N THR A 59 12.47 -6.00 1.48
CA THR A 59 12.90 -7.40 1.52
C THR A 59 11.76 -8.34 1.16
N SER A 60 10.59 -8.09 1.74
CA SER A 60 9.36 -8.87 1.56
C SER A 60 8.40 -8.27 0.53
N GLY A 61 8.51 -6.97 0.24
CA GLY A 61 7.55 -6.24 -0.58
C GLY A 61 6.29 -5.82 0.18
N ALA A 62 6.27 -5.97 1.51
CA ALA A 62 5.13 -5.58 2.34
C ALA A 62 4.90 -4.06 2.27
N VAL A 63 3.84 -3.63 1.61
CA VAL A 63 3.40 -2.25 1.58
C VAL A 63 2.49 -1.99 2.77
N THR A 64 2.91 -1.09 3.66
CA THR A 64 2.11 -0.61 4.77
C THR A 64 1.52 0.75 4.43
N VAL A 65 0.20 0.82 4.46
CA VAL A 65 -0.59 2.04 4.24
C VAL A 65 -1.15 2.49 5.59
N ASN A 66 -0.65 3.61 6.12
CA ASN A 66 -1.18 4.25 7.32
C ASN A 66 -2.38 5.12 6.99
N TYR A 67 -3.33 5.19 7.92
CA TYR A 67 -4.46 6.13 7.89
C TYR A 67 -4.05 7.60 7.70
N GLN A 68 -2.81 7.99 8.04
CA GLN A 68 -2.32 9.35 7.82
C GLN A 68 -2.15 9.69 6.33
N GLY A 69 -1.96 8.67 5.49
CA GLY A 69 -1.76 8.79 4.05
C GLY A 69 -3.01 8.57 3.21
N VAL A 70 -4.11 8.16 3.83
CA VAL A 70 -5.36 7.83 3.15
C VAL A 70 -6.56 8.46 3.87
N GLN A 71 -7.66 8.64 3.17
CA GLN A 71 -8.88 9.14 3.81
C GLN A 71 -9.43 8.10 4.80
N ASN A 72 -9.83 8.56 5.99
CA ASN A 72 -10.46 7.70 7.00
C ASN A 72 -11.72 7.03 6.42
N GLY A 73 -11.77 5.70 6.47
CA GLY A 73 -12.88 4.91 5.91
C GLY A 73 -12.77 4.63 4.41
N SER A 74 -11.65 4.97 3.75
CA SER A 74 -11.43 4.60 2.35
C SER A 74 -10.98 3.14 2.20
N GLU A 75 -11.50 2.52 1.15
CA GLU A 75 -11.14 1.16 0.75
C GLU A 75 -9.81 1.17 -0.02
N VAL A 76 -8.85 0.35 0.40
CA VAL A 76 -7.56 0.18 -0.29
C VAL A 76 -7.66 -1.08 -1.17
N SER A 77 -7.41 -0.93 -2.46
CA SER A 77 -7.47 -2.02 -3.44
C SER A 77 -6.09 -2.32 -4.01
N VAL A 78 -5.76 -3.59 -4.16
CA VAL A 78 -4.44 -4.03 -4.62
C VAL A 78 -4.61 -4.85 -5.89
N SER A 79 -3.74 -4.59 -6.86
CA SER A 79 -3.67 -5.33 -8.12
C SER A 79 -2.24 -5.75 -8.38
N GLU A 80 -2.02 -7.06 -8.51
CA GLU A 80 -0.74 -7.68 -8.84
C GLU A 80 -0.74 -8.10 -10.32
N THR A 81 0.41 -8.02 -11.00
CA THR A 81 0.58 -8.40 -12.42
C THR A 81 1.95 -8.98 -12.67
#